data_AF-A0A7S8IFB5-F1
#
_entry.id   AF-A0A7S8IFB5-F1
#
_cell.length_a   1.000
_cell.length_b   1.000
_cell.length_c   1.000
_cell.angle_alpha   90.00
_cell.angle_beta   90.00
_cell.angle_gamma   90.00
#
_symmetry.space_group_name_H-M   'P 1'
#
loop_
_entity.id
_entity.type
_entity.pdbx_description
1 polymer ?
#
loop_
_entity_poly.entity_id
_entity_poly.type
_entity_poly.pdbx_seq_one_letter_code
_entity_poly.pdbx_strand_id
1 'polypeptide(L)'
;MPVEVTRDTELPLIIAKLWGQVTAEDIVELYRLSNQLMTSEDDLIYRITWIAEESETTFPEMFKAIQKATLALPASTLDSRIHPIFLGTSSWITFARNAFLQHGRHVPAFDTMEAVMAYIHYDLEESAETSSH
;
A
#
# COMPACT_ATOMS: atom_id res chain seq x y z
N MET A 1 11.43 9.01 -11.73
CA MET A 1 10.16 8.80 -11.01
C MET A 1 10.53 8.30 -9.64
N PRO A 2 10.05 8.91 -8.56
CA PRO A 2 10.45 8.55 -7.22
C PRO A 2 9.58 7.40 -6.69
N VAL A 3 9.53 6.31 -7.45
CA VAL A 3 8.75 5.12 -7.15
C VAL A 3 9.65 3.92 -7.39
N GLU A 4 9.74 3.04 -6.40
CA GLU A 4 10.36 1.73 -6.49
C GLU A 4 9.37 0.71 -5.95
N VAL A 5 9.21 -0.40 -6.65
CA VAL A 5 8.34 -1.49 -6.21
C VAL A 5 9.11 -2.79 -6.30
N THR A 6 9.17 -3.51 -5.20
CA THR A 6 9.81 -4.83 -5.11
C THR A 6 8.83 -5.83 -4.54
N ARG A 7 9.02 -7.10 -4.90
CA ARG A 7 8.25 -8.23 -4.36
C ARG A 7 9.17 -9.09 -3.52
N ASP A 8 8.69 -9.45 -2.34
CA ASP A 8 9.34 -10.44 -1.49
C ASP A 8 9.19 -11.84 -2.12
N THR A 9 10.23 -12.66 -2.05
CA THR A 9 10.24 -13.99 -2.68
C THR A 9 9.63 -15.08 -1.81
N GLU A 10 9.49 -14.85 -0.52
CA GLU A 10 9.03 -15.84 0.46
C GLU A 10 7.63 -15.52 1.00
N LEU A 11 7.28 -14.24 1.06
CA LEU A 11 5.99 -13.77 1.55
C LEU A 11 5.10 -13.22 0.42
N PRO A 12 3.76 -13.25 0.56
CA PRO A 12 2.84 -12.56 -0.34
C PRO A 12 2.90 -11.04 -0.11
N LEU A 13 4.05 -10.43 -0.38
CA LEU A 13 4.38 -9.08 0.02
C LEU A 13 5.00 -8.28 -1.13
N ILE A 14 4.46 -7.09 -1.35
CA ILE A 14 5.03 -6.06 -2.21
C ILE A 14 5.41 -4.85 -1.36
N ILE A 15 6.62 -4.32 -1.56
CA ILE A 15 7.09 -3.09 -0.93
C ILE A 15 7.19 -2.02 -2.00
N ALA A 16 6.39 -0.98 -1.87
CA ALA A 16 6.38 0.17 -2.74
C ALA A 16 6.93 1.40 -1.99
N LYS A 17 8.12 1.85 -2.37
CA LYS A 17 8.78 3.03 -1.78
C LYS A 17 8.53 4.26 -2.64
N LEU A 18 8.12 5.35 -2.01
CA LEU A 18 7.92 6.67 -2.58
C LEU A 18 8.89 7.66 -1.91
N TRP A 19 9.58 8.49 -2.68
CA TRP A 19 10.51 9.51 -2.16
C TRP A 19 10.41 10.84 -2.93
N GLY A 20 11.19 11.86 -2.55
CA GLY A 20 11.21 13.14 -3.27
C GLY A 20 9.81 13.75 -3.49
N GLN A 21 9.61 14.42 -4.63
CA GLN A 21 8.31 15.02 -4.93
C GLN A 21 7.32 13.97 -5.49
N VAL A 22 6.32 13.59 -4.70
CA VAL A 22 5.31 12.59 -5.08
C VAL A 22 4.10 13.28 -5.73
N THR A 23 3.66 12.75 -6.86
CA THR A 23 2.53 13.23 -7.66
C THR A 23 1.43 12.18 -7.78
N ALA A 24 0.27 12.56 -8.31
CA ALA A 24 -0.81 11.60 -8.58
C ALA A 24 -0.40 10.54 -9.62
N GLU A 25 0.42 10.92 -10.60
CA GLU A 25 0.97 10.02 -11.63
C GLU A 25 1.88 8.95 -11.00
N ASP A 26 2.65 9.29 -9.97
CA ASP A 26 3.51 8.35 -9.26
C ASP A 26 2.70 7.25 -8.55
N ILE A 27 1.50 7.58 -8.06
CA ILE A 27 0.60 6.59 -7.45
C ILE A 27 0.02 5.64 -8.51
N VAL A 28 -0.33 6.15 -9.68
CA VAL A 28 -0.78 5.31 -10.80
C VAL A 28 0.36 4.38 -11.24
N GLU A 29 1.58 4.91 -11.30
CA GLU A 29 2.77 4.15 -11.63
C GLU A 29 3.08 3.06 -10.59
N LEU A 30 2.93 3.37 -9.30
CA LEU A 30 3.02 2.38 -8.22
C LEU A 30 2.07 1.21 -8.43
N TYR A 31 0.81 1.46 -8.80
CA TYR A 31 -0.15 0.38 -9.09
C TYR A 31 0.23 -0.40 -10.33
N ARG A 32 0.67 0.29 -11.39
CA ARG A 32 1.12 -0.36 -12.62
C ARG A 32 2.29 -1.32 -12.34
N LEU A 33 3.29 -0.86 -11.60
CA LEU A 33 4.46 -1.64 -11.21
C LEU A 33 4.09 -2.77 -10.25
N SER A 34 3.22 -2.52 -9.27
CA SER A 34 2.71 -3.54 -8.36
C SER A 34 2.02 -4.66 -9.14
N ASN A 35 1.10 -4.33 -10.05
CA ASN A 35 0.39 -5.30 -10.87
C ASN A 35 1.31 -6.12 -11.78
N GLN A 36 2.45 -5.56 -12.23
CA GLN A 36 3.44 -6.32 -13.01
C GLN A 36 4.18 -7.37 -12.18
N LEU A 37 4.24 -7.21 -10.87
CA LEU A 37 4.83 -8.17 -9.94
C LEU A 37 3.81 -9.17 -9.40
N MET A 38 2.52 -8.98 -9.72
CA MET A 38 1.46 -9.92 -9.38
C MET A 38 1.37 -11.03 -10.43
N THR A 39 1.00 -12.20 -9.98
CA THR A 39 0.65 -13.38 -10.78
C THR A 39 -0.86 -13.57 -10.77
N SER A 40 -1.37 -14.42 -11.66
CA SER A 40 -2.79 -14.78 -11.68
C SER A 40 -3.23 -15.65 -10.51
N GLU A 41 -2.28 -16.22 -9.75
CA GLU A 41 -2.53 -17.10 -8.60
C GLU A 41 -2.53 -16.33 -7.27
N ASP A 42 -2.23 -15.03 -7.31
CA ASP A 42 -2.22 -14.20 -6.12
C ASP A 42 -3.65 -13.81 -5.71
N ASP A 43 -4.20 -14.54 -4.74
CA ASP A 43 -5.48 -14.23 -4.11
C ASP A 43 -5.35 -13.19 -2.97
N LEU A 44 -4.15 -13.07 -2.40
CA LEU A 44 -3.82 -12.18 -1.29
C LEU A 44 -2.39 -11.65 -1.45
N ILE A 45 -2.22 -10.32 -1.39
CA ILE A 45 -0.91 -9.66 -1.35
C ILE A 45 -0.94 -8.49 -0.40
N TYR A 46 -0.07 -8.49 0.62
CA TYR A 46 0.21 -7.30 1.40
C TYR A 46 1.01 -6.30 0.57
N ARG A 47 0.57 -5.03 0.53
CA ARG A 47 1.35 -3.96 -0.10
C ARG A 47 1.72 -2.90 0.92
N ILE A 48 3.01 -2.83 1.26
CA ILE A 48 3.56 -1.75 2.06
C ILE A 48 3.80 -0.56 1.13
N THR A 49 3.03 0.51 1.31
CA THR A 49 3.30 1.80 0.67
C THR A 49 4.10 2.64 1.64
N TRP A 50 5.41 2.65 1.44
CA TRP A 50 6.38 3.35 2.27
C TRP A 50 6.65 4.74 1.70
N ILE A 51 6.29 5.76 2.46
CA ILE A 51 6.57 7.15 2.14
C ILE A 51 7.81 7.58 2.92
N ALA A 52 8.92 7.83 2.21
CA ALA A 52 10.19 8.22 2.82
C ALA A 52 10.05 9.58 3.54
N GLU A 53 10.87 9.81 4.57
CA GLU A 53 10.81 11.03 5.40
C GLU A 53 11.10 12.30 4.57
N GLU A 54 12.00 12.18 3.60
CA GLU A 54 12.39 13.24 2.66
C GLU A 54 11.40 13.43 1.50
N SER A 55 10.22 12.79 1.56
CA SER A 55 9.19 12.99 0.54
C SER A 55 8.43 14.30 0.77
N GLU A 56 8.17 14.99 -0.34
CA GLU A 56 7.37 16.19 -0.39
C GLU A 56 6.19 15.96 -1.32
N THR A 57 5.04 16.51 -0.95
CA THR A 57 3.86 16.51 -1.82
C THR A 57 3.05 17.75 -1.52
N THR A 58 2.41 18.28 -2.57
CA THR A 58 1.49 19.39 -2.40
C THR A 58 0.10 18.86 -2.06
N PHE A 59 -0.72 19.67 -1.39
CA PHE A 59 -2.11 19.30 -1.09
C PHE A 59 -2.94 18.98 -2.35
N PRO A 60 -2.85 19.75 -3.46
CA PRO A 60 -3.54 19.39 -4.70
C PRO A 60 -3.12 18.03 -5.27
N GLU A 61 -1.82 17.72 -5.27
CA GLU A 61 -1.32 16.41 -5.71
C GLU A 61 -1.81 15.29 -4.78
N MET A 62 -1.88 15.56 -3.49
CA MET A 62 -2.45 14.63 -2.52
C MET A 62 -3.90 14.28 -2.78
N PHE A 63 -4.71 15.30 -3.03
CA PHE A 63 -6.10 15.10 -3.32
C PHE A 63 -6.30 14.30 -4.62
N LYS A 64 -5.55 14.65 -5.68
CA LYS A 64 -5.58 13.91 -6.96
C LYS A 64 -5.13 12.46 -6.79
N ALA A 65 -4.05 12.23 -6.06
CA ALA A 65 -3.51 10.90 -5.78
C ALA A 65 -4.56 10.01 -5.11
N ILE A 66 -5.25 10.52 -4.10
CA ILE A 66 -6.33 9.78 -3.42
C ILE A 66 -7.50 9.51 -4.37
N GLN A 67 -7.91 10.50 -5.17
CA GLN A 67 -8.96 10.28 -6.18
C GLN A 67 -8.58 9.19 -7.18
N LYS A 68 -7.31 9.07 -7.54
CA LYS A 68 -6.81 7.97 -8.40
C LYS A 68 -6.76 6.65 -7.65
N ALA A 69 -6.39 6.68 -6.38
CA ALA A 69 -6.28 5.52 -5.52
C ALA A 69 -7.63 4.89 -5.14
N THR A 70 -8.71 5.67 -5.19
CA THR A 70 -10.09 5.19 -5.02
C THR A 70 -10.70 4.69 -6.33
N LEU A 71 -9.97 4.74 -7.45
CA LEU A 71 -10.36 4.02 -8.65
C LEU A 71 -10.07 2.52 -8.46
N ALA A 72 -10.98 1.67 -8.92
CA ALA A 72 -10.82 0.22 -8.95
C ALA A 72 -9.86 -0.19 -10.09
N LEU A 73 -8.60 0.26 -10.00
CA LEU A 73 -7.52 -0.15 -10.90
C LEU A 73 -6.90 -1.47 -10.40
N PRO A 74 -6.32 -2.30 -11.29
CA PRO A 74 -5.54 -3.46 -10.87
C PRO A 74 -4.43 -3.07 -9.90
N ALA A 75 -4.28 -3.84 -8.83
CA ALA A 75 -3.36 -3.59 -7.72
C ALA A 75 -3.58 -2.24 -7.01
N SER A 76 -4.72 -1.57 -7.17
CA SER A 76 -5.02 -0.34 -6.43
C SER A 76 -5.28 -0.61 -4.95
N THR A 77 -5.37 0.45 -4.15
CA THR A 77 -5.74 0.32 -2.74
C THR A 77 -7.14 -0.28 -2.55
N LEU A 78 -8.02 -0.20 -3.54
CA LEU A 78 -9.35 -0.82 -3.49
C LEU A 78 -9.42 -2.20 -4.14
N ASP A 79 -8.35 -2.70 -4.76
CA ASP A 79 -8.30 -4.08 -5.25
C ASP A 79 -8.51 -5.06 -4.07
N SER A 80 -9.37 -6.05 -4.26
CA SER A 80 -9.72 -7.02 -3.21
C SER A 80 -8.56 -7.96 -2.87
N ARG A 81 -7.63 -8.17 -3.80
CA ARG A 81 -6.44 -9.01 -3.60
C ARG A 81 -5.35 -8.29 -2.80
N ILE A 82 -5.40 -6.96 -2.75
CA ILE A 82 -4.37 -6.16 -2.09
C ILE A 82 -4.75 -5.95 -0.63
N HIS A 83 -3.85 -6.20 0.31
CA HIS A 83 -3.98 -5.82 1.72
C HIS A 83 -3.06 -4.61 1.93
N PRO A 84 -3.57 -3.37 1.74
CA PRO A 84 -2.73 -2.19 1.77
C PRO A 84 -2.27 -1.89 3.19
N ILE A 85 -1.00 -1.51 3.34
CA ILE A 85 -0.41 -1.05 4.61
C ILE A 85 0.36 0.24 4.31
N PHE A 86 0.22 1.25 5.15
CA PHE A 86 1.05 2.46 5.05
C PHE A 86 2.22 2.40 6.03
N LEU A 87 3.41 2.80 5.55
CA LEU A 87 4.60 2.97 6.38
C LEU A 87 5.09 4.41 6.30
N GLY A 88 5.16 5.06 7.45
CA GLY A 88 5.66 6.42 7.61
C GLY A 88 4.80 7.26 8.57
N THR A 89 5.33 8.41 8.96
CA THR A 89 4.71 9.32 9.94
C THR A 89 4.13 10.60 9.32
N SER A 90 4.11 10.68 7.98
CA SER A 90 3.70 11.90 7.28
C SER A 90 2.21 12.20 7.46
N SER A 91 1.85 13.48 7.52
CA SER A 91 0.44 13.93 7.57
C SER A 91 -0.41 13.39 6.41
N TRP A 92 0.25 13.09 5.29
CA TRP A 92 -0.31 12.36 4.16
C TRP A 92 -0.95 11.04 4.55
N ILE A 93 -0.27 10.22 5.34
CA ILE A 93 -0.74 8.87 5.69
C ILE A 93 -2.04 8.98 6.48
N THR A 94 -2.12 9.90 7.43
CA THR A 94 -3.36 10.19 8.15
C THR A 94 -4.49 10.62 7.21
N PHE A 95 -4.21 11.52 6.26
CA PHE A 95 -5.21 11.96 5.29
C PHE A 95 -5.70 10.82 4.38
N ALA A 96 -4.78 10.03 3.83
CA ALA A 96 -5.08 8.88 2.99
C ALA A 96 -5.93 7.84 3.74
N ARG A 97 -5.58 7.50 4.97
CA ARG A 97 -6.36 6.57 5.81
C ARG A 97 -7.79 7.04 6.01
N ASN A 98 -7.97 8.32 6.35
CA ASN A 98 -9.30 8.89 6.56
C ASN A 98 -10.13 8.85 5.28
N ALA A 99 -9.52 9.10 4.12
CA ALA A 99 -10.20 8.98 2.83
C ALA A 99 -10.63 7.53 2.54
N PHE A 100 -9.76 6.54 2.74
CA PHE A 100 -10.15 5.13 2.52
C PHE A 100 -11.18 4.63 3.53
N LEU A 101 -11.14 5.12 4.76
CA LEU A 101 -12.14 4.81 5.77
C LEU A 101 -13.53 5.28 5.34
N GLN A 102 -13.65 6.45 4.69
CA GLN A 102 -14.90 6.93 4.11
C GLN A 102 -15.42 6.02 2.97
N HIS A 103 -14.53 5.28 2.32
CA HIS A 103 -14.86 4.25 1.34
C HIS A 103 -15.03 2.85 1.96
N GLY A 104 -15.15 2.76 3.29
CA GLY A 104 -15.38 1.50 4.01
C GLY A 104 -14.15 0.61 4.12
N ARG A 105 -12.95 1.13 3.82
CA ARG A 105 -11.71 0.36 3.87
C ARG A 105 -10.77 0.89 4.95
N HIS A 106 -10.54 0.08 5.96
CA HIS A 106 -9.52 0.37 6.95
C HIS A 106 -8.13 0.03 6.39
N VAL A 107 -7.23 1.01 6.41
CA VAL A 107 -5.82 0.81 6.01
C VAL A 107 -4.94 0.99 7.25
N PRO A 108 -4.28 -0.07 7.74
CA PRO A 108 -3.35 0.05 8.85
C PRO A 108 -2.15 0.91 8.45
N ALA A 109 -1.61 1.64 9.43
CA ALA A 109 -0.43 2.45 9.24
C ALA A 109 0.50 2.34 10.43
N PHE A 110 1.79 2.34 10.14
CA PHE A 110 2.84 2.13 11.12
C PHE A 110 4.00 3.09 10.85
N ASP A 111 4.78 3.33 11.88
CA ASP A 111 5.92 4.24 11.82
C ASP A 111 7.23 3.51 11.51
N THR A 112 7.29 2.19 11.72
CA THR A 112 8.49 1.37 11.53
C THR A 112 8.21 0.12 10.70
N MET A 113 9.20 -0.29 9.90
CA MET A 113 9.10 -1.55 9.12
C MET A 113 8.94 -2.76 10.04
N GLU A 114 9.59 -2.76 11.20
CA GLU A 114 9.48 -3.85 12.18
C GLU A 114 8.03 -4.06 12.64
N ALA A 115 7.30 -2.99 12.94
CA ALA A 115 5.89 -3.09 13.34
C ALA A 115 4.99 -3.59 12.19
N VAL A 116 5.29 -3.17 10.95
CA VAL A 116 4.59 -3.67 9.75
C VAL A 116 4.79 -5.16 9.59
N MET A 117 6.03 -5.64 9.67
CA MET A 117 6.34 -7.05 9.49
C MET A 117 5.74 -7.90 10.61
N ALA A 118 5.79 -7.44 11.86
CA ALA A 118 5.11 -8.11 12.97
C ALA A 118 3.60 -8.24 12.74
N TYR A 119 2.95 -7.20 12.22
CA TYR A 119 1.55 -7.24 11.85
C TYR A 119 1.26 -8.25 10.73
N ILE A 120 2.06 -8.26 9.66
CA ILE A 120 1.89 -9.19 8.53
C ILE A 120 2.06 -10.65 8.98
N HIS A 121 3.07 -10.94 9.81
CA HIS A 121 3.27 -12.29 10.32
C HIS A 121 2.09 -12.76 11.16
N TYR A 122 1.58 -11.91 12.06
CA TYR A 122 0.40 -12.23 12.85
C TYR A 122 -0.84 -12.51 11.98
N ASP A 123 -1.12 -11.66 10.98
CA ASP A 123 -2.28 -11.80 10.08
C ASP A 123 -2.19 -13.06 9.21
N LEU A 124 -0.97 -13.42 8.77
CA LEU A 124 -0.70 -14.66 8.04
C LEU A 124 -0.90 -15.92 8.91
N GLU A 125 -0.42 -15.89 10.16
CA GLU A 125 -0.60 -16.99 11.12
C GLU A 125 -2.08 -17.23 11.43
N GLU A 126 -2.84 -16.17 11.73
CA GLU A 126 -4.28 -16.25 12.02
C GLU A 126 -5.10 -16.78 10.82
N SER A 127 -4.73 -16.35 9.61
CA SER A 127 -5.37 -16.82 8.37
C SER A 127 -5.13 -18.31 8.09
N ALA A 128 -3.94 -18.81 8.44
CA ALA A 128 -3.58 -20.22 8.27
C ALA A 128 -4.35 -21.13 9.26
N GLU A 129 -4.53 -20.68 10.50
CA GLU A 129 -5.31 -21.41 11.52
C GLU A 129 -6.79 -21.49 11.13
N THR A 130 -7.36 -20.40 10.63
CA THR A 130 -8.78 -20.36 10.22
C THR A 130 -9.06 -21.24 9.00
N SER A 131 -8.10 -21.41 8.10
CA SER A 131 -8.24 -22.25 6.89
C SER A 131 -8.09 -23.75 7.17
N SER A 132 -7.68 -24.14 8.38
CA SER A 132 -7.45 -25.53 8.79
C SER A 132 -8.64 -26.17 9.52
N HIS A 133 -9.75 -25.43 9.67
CA HIS A 133 -10.98 -25.86 10.35
C HIS A 133 -12.17 -25.94 9.40
#